data_AF-A0AAN9XSQ2-F1
#
_entry.id   AF-A0AAN9XSQ2-F1
#
_cell.length_a   1.000
_cell.length_b   1.000
_cell.length_c   1.000
_cell.angle_alpha   90.00
_cell.angle_beta   90.00
_cell.angle_gamma   90.00
#
_symmetry.space_group_name_H-M   'P 1'
#
loop_
_entity.id
_entity.type
_entity.pdbx_description
1 polymer ?
#
loop_
_entity_poly.entity_id
_entity_poly.type
_entity_poly.pdbx_seq_one_letter_code
_entity_poly.pdbx_strand_id
1 'polypeptide(L)'
;MQKGSTKIDIKLEKQLIEKKLKELRANNSDKETITSMMKSFGLVRANIHGWPNTYVFTKAMGEILLMKTKDTLPLIIIRPTMVTSTHSEPFPGWIEGIRTIDFVVVNYGNGTLSNFVGNQDTILDVIPVDMVVNFMIVASMALSKGLSQKLVYHIGSSLRNPFKCLDLINVMYYYFKKYPCINQYGKPIVVTEKLNLFSARVNELNQNKGLKLGMKTEDFYRAYSFFKGIFDVKNVEMLRMATKEFIDIDDGFNFDPRSLNWKDYMMNDHFPGLMKHSVKALPIRSKM
;
A
#
# COMPACT_ATOMS: atom_id res chain seq x y z
N MET A 1 13.60 16.46 -15.80
CA MET A 1 13.90 17.70 -15.07
C MET A 1 13.65 17.47 -13.59
N GLN A 2 14.70 17.21 -12.80
CA GLN A 2 14.62 17.19 -11.34
C GLN A 2 14.49 18.64 -10.86
N LYS A 3 13.30 19.06 -10.43
CA LYS A 3 13.16 20.29 -9.63
C LYS A 3 13.91 20.04 -8.32
N GLY A 4 14.87 20.91 -8.01
CA GLY A 4 15.82 20.75 -6.91
C GLY A 4 15.12 20.41 -5.59
N SER A 5 15.60 19.37 -4.93
CA SER A 5 15.12 19.02 -3.59
C SER A 5 15.63 20.07 -2.60
N THR A 6 14.81 21.07 -2.29
CA THR A 6 15.01 21.85 -1.07
C THR A 6 14.98 20.87 0.10
N LYS A 7 16.07 20.80 0.87
CA LYS A 7 16.18 19.95 2.06
C LYS A 7 14.98 20.23 2.97
N ILE A 8 14.24 19.17 3.34
CA ILE A 8 13.02 19.32 4.15
C ILE A 8 13.39 19.91 5.52
N ASP A 9 12.87 21.09 5.83
CA ASP A 9 12.96 21.72 7.16
C ASP A 9 11.71 21.39 7.99
N ILE A 10 11.85 20.42 8.88
CA ILE A 10 10.76 19.93 9.74
C ILE A 10 10.23 21.05 10.66
N LYS A 11 11.10 21.96 11.13
CA LYS A 11 10.65 23.05 12.02
C LYS A 11 9.78 24.04 11.25
N LEU A 12 10.19 24.38 10.03
CA LEU A 12 9.40 25.23 9.14
C LEU A 12 8.06 24.58 8.79
N GLU A 13 8.04 23.30 8.41
CA GLU A 13 6.78 22.61 8.09
C GLU A 13 5.82 22.60 9.29
N LYS A 14 6.32 22.37 10.50
CA LYS A 14 5.51 22.46 11.73
C LYS A 14 4.93 23.86 11.93
N GLN A 15 5.74 24.90 11.79
CA GLN A 15 5.28 26.30 11.91
C GLN A 15 4.21 26.65 10.88
N LEU A 16 4.36 26.19 9.64
CA LEU A 16 3.39 26.43 8.56
C LEU A 16 2.05 25.76 8.85
N ILE A 17 2.07 24.51 9.34
CA ILE A 17 0.86 23.76 9.73
C ILE A 17 0.16 24.46 10.90
N GLU A 18 0.90 24.86 11.94
CA GLU A 18 0.36 25.55 13.11
C GLU A 18 -0.24 26.91 12.75
N LYS A 19 0.46 27.69 11.92
CA LYS A 19 -0.04 28.98 11.42
C LYS A 19 -1.35 28.79 10.65
N LYS A 20 -1.39 27.83 9.72
CA LYS A 20 -2.60 27.58 8.92
C LYS A 20 -3.79 27.15 9.79
N LEU A 21 -3.55 26.31 10.79
CA LEU A 21 -4.60 25.89 11.71
C LEU A 21 -5.12 27.05 12.57
N LYS A 22 -4.24 27.95 13.04
CA LYS A 22 -4.62 29.15 13.78
C LYS A 22 -5.46 30.10 12.92
N GLU A 23 -5.06 30.33 11.67
CA GLU A 23 -5.83 31.15 10.71
C GLU A 23 -7.24 30.60 10.51
N LEU A 24 -7.39 29.29 10.27
CA LEU A 24 -8.70 28.68 10.06
C LEU A 24 -9.60 28.75 11.31
N ARG A 25 -9.01 28.60 12.50
CA ARG A 25 -9.74 28.75 13.77
C ARG A 25 -10.17 30.19 14.02
N ALA A 26 -9.31 31.17 13.71
CA ALA A 26 -9.64 32.59 13.85
C ALA A 26 -10.80 33.02 12.92
N ASN A 27 -10.93 32.37 11.77
CA ASN A 27 -12.03 32.61 10.83
C ASN A 27 -13.36 31.92 11.22
N ASN A 28 -13.48 31.39 12.44
CA ASN A 28 -14.66 30.65 12.93
C ASN A 28 -15.14 29.52 11.98
N SER A 29 -14.20 28.90 11.25
CA SER A 29 -14.53 27.77 10.38
C SER A 29 -14.97 26.56 11.19
N ASP A 30 -15.99 25.84 10.71
CA ASP A 30 -16.44 24.60 11.34
C ASP A 30 -15.38 23.49 11.23
N LYS A 31 -15.55 22.43 12.02
CA LYS A 31 -14.59 21.32 12.12
C LYS A 31 -14.41 20.57 10.79
N GLU A 32 -15.44 20.44 9.97
CA GLU A 32 -15.37 19.74 8.69
C GLU A 32 -14.58 20.56 7.68
N THR A 33 -14.86 21.86 7.61
CA THR A 33 -14.13 22.83 6.79
C THR A 33 -12.65 22.86 7.17
N ILE A 34 -12.33 22.96 8.47
CA ILE A 34 -10.95 22.90 8.97
C ILE A 34 -10.28 21.61 8.51
N THR A 35 -10.94 20.46 8.69
CA THR A 35 -10.38 19.15 8.32
C THR A 35 -10.11 19.06 6.83
N SER A 36 -11.04 19.50 5.98
CA SER A 36 -10.91 19.49 4.52
C SER A 36 -9.75 20.40 4.07
N MET A 37 -9.70 21.62 4.59
CA MET A 37 -8.66 22.59 4.27
C MET A 37 -7.27 22.13 4.71
N MET A 38 -7.15 21.53 5.90
CA MET A 38 -5.87 21.00 6.39
C MET A 38 -5.39 19.79 5.58
N LYS A 39 -6.31 18.91 5.12
CA LYS A 39 -5.96 17.81 4.20
C LYS A 39 -5.41 18.33 2.87
N SER A 40 -6.09 19.31 2.27
CA SER A 40 -5.66 19.96 1.03
C SER A 40 -4.30 20.64 1.21
N PHE A 41 -4.14 21.41 2.29
CA PHE A 41 -2.88 22.09 2.61
C PHE A 41 -1.72 21.11 2.77
N GLY A 42 -1.92 20.02 3.53
CA GLY A 42 -0.91 18.98 3.68
C GLY A 42 -0.50 18.35 2.34
N LEU A 43 -1.44 18.10 1.44
CA LEU A 43 -1.15 17.58 0.10
C LEU A 43 -0.30 18.56 -0.73
N VAL A 44 -0.62 19.86 -0.66
CA VAL A 44 0.21 20.92 -1.29
C VAL A 44 1.62 20.92 -0.71
N ARG A 45 1.78 20.81 0.61
CA ARG A 45 3.10 20.72 1.26
C ARG A 45 3.90 19.52 0.76
N ALA A 46 3.28 18.34 0.72
CA ALA A 46 3.92 17.12 0.21
C ALA A 46 4.40 17.29 -1.23
N ASN A 47 3.54 17.81 -2.12
CA ASN A 47 3.84 17.99 -3.53
C ASN A 47 4.98 19.00 -3.78
N ILE A 48 5.09 20.07 -2.98
CA ILE A 48 6.19 21.04 -3.07
C ILE A 48 7.55 20.35 -2.85
N HIS A 49 7.58 19.35 -1.95
CA HIS A 49 8.77 18.55 -1.65
C HIS A 49 8.92 17.31 -2.55
N GLY A 50 8.10 17.16 -3.59
CA GLY A 50 8.15 16.05 -4.54
C GLY A 50 7.51 14.75 -4.04
N TRP A 51 6.77 14.78 -2.93
CA TRP A 51 6.09 13.60 -2.39
C TRP A 51 4.63 13.54 -2.86
N PRO A 52 4.15 12.38 -3.34
CA PRO A 52 2.82 12.25 -3.96
C PRO A 52 1.66 12.37 -2.97
N ASN A 53 1.90 12.21 -1.67
CA ASN A 53 0.89 12.36 -0.64
C ASN A 53 1.52 12.67 0.73
N THR A 54 0.66 13.09 1.66
CA THR A 54 1.05 13.43 3.04
C THR A 54 1.61 12.25 3.82
N TYR A 55 1.15 11.02 3.55
CA TYR A 55 1.62 9.83 4.24
C TYR A 55 3.10 9.58 3.97
N VAL A 56 3.52 9.48 2.70
CA VAL A 56 4.94 9.26 2.39
C VAL A 56 5.81 10.46 2.75
N PHE A 57 5.27 11.68 2.66
CA PHE A 57 5.97 12.89 3.12
C PHE A 57 6.26 12.85 4.63
N THR A 58 5.27 12.48 5.44
CA THR A 58 5.44 12.37 6.90
C THR A 58 6.38 11.22 7.29
N LYS A 59 6.36 10.10 6.57
CA LYS A 59 7.34 9.02 6.77
C LYS A 59 8.77 9.47 6.46
N ALA A 60 8.97 10.21 5.37
CA ALA A 60 10.27 10.78 5.04
C ALA A 60 10.78 11.75 6.12
N MET A 61 9.91 12.63 6.65
CA MET A 61 10.26 13.49 7.79
C MET A 61 10.60 12.69 9.04
N GLY A 62 9.89 11.59 9.30
CA GLY A 62 10.18 10.67 10.41
C GLY A 62 11.57 10.06 10.31
N GLU A 63 11.96 9.58 9.12
CA GLU A 63 13.31 9.06 8.90
C GLU A 63 14.38 10.15 9.10
N ILE A 64 14.16 11.37 8.59
CA ILE A 64 15.08 12.51 8.82
C ILE A 64 15.21 12.83 10.31
N LEU A 65 14.11 12.76 11.07
CA LEU A 65 14.12 13.01 12.50
C LEU A 65 14.91 11.92 13.23
N LEU A 66 14.65 10.64 12.95
CA LEU A 66 15.36 9.51 13.54
C LEU A 66 16.87 9.62 13.28
N MET A 67 17.28 9.98 12.07
CA MET A 67 18.70 10.18 11.76
C MET A 67 19.36 11.32 12.54
N LYS A 68 18.59 12.34 12.93
CA LYS A 68 19.07 13.46 13.75
C LYS A 68 19.08 13.14 15.24
N THR A 69 18.20 12.25 15.71
CA THR A 69 17.98 12.01 17.14
C THR A 69 18.51 10.67 17.66
N LYS A 70 18.91 9.73 16.78
CA LYS A 70 19.31 8.38 17.18
C LYS A 70 20.54 8.33 18.10
N ASP A 71 21.42 9.34 18.02
CA ASP A 71 22.72 9.35 18.72
C ASP A 71 23.46 7.99 18.57
N THR A 72 23.70 7.30 19.69
CA THR A 72 24.37 5.99 19.78
C THR A 72 23.44 4.78 19.62
N LEU A 73 22.12 4.97 19.52
CA LEU A 73 21.16 3.87 19.36
C LEU A 73 21.35 3.15 18.02
N PRO A 74 21.51 1.81 18.01
CA PRO A 74 21.46 1.01 16.79
C PRO A 74 20.13 1.22 16.07
N LEU A 75 20.19 1.58 14.79
CA LEU A 75 19.01 1.92 13.98
C LEU A 75 19.05 1.18 12.65
N ILE A 76 17.93 0.56 12.32
CA ILE A 76 17.60 0.10 10.98
C ILE A 76 16.26 0.71 10.56
N ILE A 77 16.12 1.02 9.27
CA ILE A 77 14.92 1.56 8.65
C ILE A 77 14.45 0.51 7.63
N ILE A 78 13.23 0.02 7.85
CA ILE A 78 12.61 -1.00 7.00
C ILE A 78 11.51 -0.31 6.20
N ARG A 79 11.59 -0.43 4.87
CA ARG A 79 10.67 0.16 3.90
C ARG A 79 9.92 -0.96 3.18
N PRO A 80 8.81 -1.45 3.74
CA PRO A 80 7.98 -2.41 3.05
C PRO A 80 7.22 -1.74 1.90
N THR A 81 6.95 -2.53 0.87
CA THR A 81 6.06 -2.14 -0.23
C THR A 81 4.61 -2.39 0.17
N MET A 82 3.66 -2.55 -0.76
CA MET A 82 2.26 -2.69 -0.40
C MET A 82 2.03 -4.02 0.34
N VAL A 83 1.74 -3.93 1.63
CA VAL A 83 1.55 -5.11 2.47
C VAL A 83 0.18 -5.73 2.20
N THR A 84 0.16 -7.03 1.93
CA THR A 84 -1.03 -7.87 1.73
C THR A 84 -1.23 -8.83 2.90
N SER A 85 -2.23 -9.70 2.83
CA SER A 85 -2.50 -10.70 3.88
C SER A 85 -1.32 -11.63 4.11
N THR A 86 -1.35 -12.39 5.19
CA THR A 86 -0.34 -13.43 5.45
C THR A 86 -0.37 -14.51 4.37
N HIS A 87 0.81 -15.04 4.05
CA HIS A 87 0.97 -16.22 3.21
C HIS A 87 0.94 -17.51 4.06
N SER A 88 1.51 -17.49 5.27
CA SER A 88 1.68 -18.65 6.14
C SER A 88 1.24 -18.38 7.56
N GLU A 89 1.87 -17.45 8.28
CA GLU A 89 1.64 -17.25 9.73
C GLU A 89 0.86 -15.97 10.03
N PRO A 90 -0.07 -15.95 11.00
CA PRO A 90 -0.45 -17.06 11.90
C PRO A 90 -1.34 -18.12 11.24
N PHE A 91 -1.93 -17.81 10.09
CA PHE A 91 -2.57 -18.73 9.14
C PHE A 91 -2.69 -18.01 7.79
N PRO A 92 -2.82 -18.70 6.66
CA PRO A 92 -2.94 -18.06 5.34
C PRO A 92 -4.18 -17.17 5.24
N GLY A 93 -4.01 -15.96 4.69
CA GLY A 93 -5.11 -15.02 4.45
C GLY A 93 -5.52 -14.17 5.66
N TRP A 94 -4.78 -14.18 6.77
CA TRP A 94 -5.01 -13.23 7.86
C TRP A 94 -4.77 -11.79 7.37
N ILE A 95 -5.74 -10.91 7.59
CA ILE A 95 -5.71 -9.51 7.18
C ILE A 95 -6.61 -8.66 8.06
N GLU A 96 -6.19 -7.42 8.30
CA GLU A 96 -6.95 -6.43 9.05
C GLU A 96 -7.33 -5.22 8.18
N GLY A 97 -8.61 -5.16 7.86
CA GLY A 97 -9.23 -4.06 7.12
C GLY A 97 -8.98 -4.11 5.62
N ILE A 98 -9.59 -3.17 4.90
CA ILE A 98 -9.47 -3.04 3.44
C ILE A 98 -8.46 -1.93 3.14
N ARG A 99 -7.34 -2.27 2.49
CA ARG A 99 -6.26 -1.33 2.19
C ARG A 99 -5.87 -1.39 0.71
N THR A 100 -5.59 -0.23 0.12
CA THR A 100 -4.99 -0.08 -1.21
C THR A 100 -5.57 -1.02 -2.28
N ILE A 101 -4.92 -2.15 -2.59
CA ILE A 101 -5.37 -3.09 -3.62
C ILE A 101 -6.70 -3.75 -3.25
N ASP A 102 -6.95 -3.99 -1.96
CA ASP A 102 -8.15 -4.65 -1.44
C ASP A 102 -9.40 -3.86 -1.79
N PHE A 103 -9.28 -2.53 -1.84
CA PHE A 103 -10.38 -1.65 -2.20
C PHE A 103 -10.82 -1.92 -3.65
N VAL A 104 -9.88 -2.10 -4.57
CA VAL A 104 -10.17 -2.44 -5.97
C VAL A 104 -10.80 -3.83 -6.04
N VAL A 105 -10.23 -4.81 -5.33
CA VAL A 105 -10.70 -6.19 -5.29
C VAL A 105 -12.15 -6.28 -4.78
N VAL A 106 -12.46 -5.66 -3.64
CA VAL A 106 -13.80 -5.71 -3.03
C VAL A 106 -14.83 -4.99 -3.89
N ASN A 107 -14.50 -3.81 -4.44
CA ASN A 107 -15.46 -3.09 -5.28
C ASN A 107 -15.69 -3.79 -6.64
N TYR A 108 -14.66 -4.42 -7.20
CA TYR A 108 -14.81 -5.25 -8.40
C TYR A 108 -15.72 -6.45 -8.12
N GLY A 109 -15.45 -7.22 -7.05
CA GLY A 109 -16.28 -8.37 -6.66
C GLY A 109 -17.74 -7.99 -6.34
N ASN A 110 -17.96 -6.80 -5.77
CA ASN A 110 -19.29 -6.27 -5.50
C ASN A 110 -19.99 -5.68 -6.74
N GLY A 111 -19.37 -5.72 -7.92
CA GLY A 111 -19.92 -5.16 -9.15
C GLY A 111 -20.07 -3.63 -9.14
N THR A 112 -19.42 -2.93 -8.20
CA THR A 112 -19.44 -1.47 -8.11
C THR A 112 -18.31 -0.82 -8.92
N LEU A 113 -17.33 -1.61 -9.36
CA LEU A 113 -16.18 -1.17 -10.15
C LEU A 113 -16.02 -2.01 -11.41
N SER A 114 -16.23 -1.40 -12.57
CA SER A 114 -16.01 -2.02 -13.90
C SER A 114 -14.86 -1.39 -14.69
N ASN A 115 -14.49 -0.16 -14.34
CA ASN A 115 -13.41 0.60 -14.98
C ASN A 115 -12.49 1.17 -13.90
N PHE A 116 -11.19 1.21 -14.15
CA PHE A 116 -10.21 1.80 -13.23
C PHE A 116 -9.06 2.49 -13.96
N VAL A 117 -8.51 3.53 -13.36
CA VAL A 117 -7.37 4.25 -13.95
C VAL A 117 -6.08 3.46 -13.73
N GLY A 118 -5.34 3.16 -14.80
CA GLY A 118 -4.08 2.43 -14.64
C GLY A 118 -3.45 1.96 -15.93
N ASN A 119 -2.29 1.32 -15.80
CA ASN A 119 -1.62 0.62 -16.88
C ASN A 119 -1.48 -0.86 -16.51
N GLN A 120 -1.87 -1.74 -17.43
CA GLN A 120 -1.83 -3.20 -17.26
C GLN A 120 -0.41 -3.74 -17.03
N ASP A 121 0.61 -3.05 -17.55
CA ASP A 121 2.01 -3.43 -17.44
C ASP A 121 2.69 -2.87 -16.18
N THR A 122 1.99 -2.05 -15.39
CA THR A 122 2.50 -1.57 -14.11
C THR A 122 2.71 -2.75 -13.16
N ILE A 123 3.90 -2.84 -12.57
CA ILE A 123 4.20 -3.80 -11.51
C ILE A 123 3.64 -3.25 -10.20
N LEU A 124 2.74 -4.01 -9.58
CA LEU A 124 2.23 -3.79 -8.24
C LEU A 124 3.24 -4.39 -7.26
N ASP A 125 4.02 -3.53 -6.61
CA ASP A 125 4.97 -3.99 -5.62
C ASP A 125 4.25 -4.33 -4.31
N VAL A 126 3.88 -5.61 -4.19
CA VAL A 126 3.15 -6.17 -3.05
C VAL A 126 4.02 -7.19 -2.30
N ILE A 127 3.78 -7.33 -0.99
CA ILE A 127 4.49 -8.30 -0.14
C ILE A 127 3.57 -8.81 0.99
N PRO A 128 3.51 -10.12 1.25
CA PRO A 128 2.77 -10.65 2.41
C PRO A 128 3.29 -10.09 3.73
N VAL A 129 2.39 -9.81 4.68
CA VAL A 129 2.74 -9.19 5.96
C VAL A 129 3.67 -10.05 6.82
N ASP A 130 3.50 -11.36 6.79
CA ASP A 130 4.34 -12.32 7.51
C ASP A 130 5.78 -12.34 6.97
N MET A 131 5.99 -12.20 5.66
CA MET A 131 7.34 -12.00 5.12
C MET A 131 8.00 -10.71 5.64
N VAL A 132 7.22 -9.63 5.81
CA VAL A 132 7.73 -8.39 6.41
C VAL A 132 8.09 -8.59 7.88
N VAL A 133 7.24 -9.26 8.65
CA VAL A 133 7.49 -9.54 10.07
C VAL A 133 8.71 -10.45 10.24
N ASN A 134 8.81 -11.52 9.46
CA ASN A 134 9.96 -12.43 9.44
C ASN A 134 11.26 -11.66 9.18
N PHE A 135 11.26 -10.80 8.16
CA PHE A 135 12.40 -9.94 7.88
C PHE A 135 12.74 -9.00 9.05
N MET A 136 11.74 -8.38 9.70
CA MET A 136 11.96 -7.51 10.85
C MET A 136 12.66 -8.24 12.01
N ILE A 137 12.24 -9.47 12.30
CA ILE A 137 12.83 -10.31 13.35
C ILE A 137 14.27 -10.65 12.99
N VAL A 138 14.50 -11.16 11.78
CA VAL A 138 15.83 -11.52 11.27
C VAL A 138 16.77 -10.31 11.26
N ALA A 139 16.30 -9.14 10.78
CA ALA A 139 17.10 -7.92 10.73
C ALA A 139 17.47 -7.41 12.12
N SER A 140 16.57 -7.53 13.10
CA SER A 140 16.85 -7.14 14.49
C SER A 140 17.91 -8.04 15.13
N MET A 141 17.81 -9.35 14.91
CA MET A 141 18.83 -10.31 15.35
C MET A 141 20.17 -10.07 14.66
N ALA A 142 20.18 -9.83 13.35
CA ALA A 142 21.40 -9.55 12.61
C ALA A 142 22.09 -8.27 13.07
N LEU A 143 21.32 -7.24 13.41
CA LEU A 143 21.85 -6.00 13.98
C LEU A 143 22.48 -6.26 15.35
N SER A 144 21.82 -7.02 16.23
CA SER A 144 22.34 -7.30 17.58
C SER A 144 23.61 -8.16 17.56
N LYS A 145 23.74 -9.06 16.59
CA LYS A 145 24.93 -9.88 16.36
C LYS A 145 26.01 -9.21 15.51
N GLY A 146 25.77 -7.99 15.01
CA GLY A 146 26.71 -7.28 14.12
C GLY A 146 26.88 -7.91 12.73
N LEU A 147 25.96 -8.79 12.31
CA LEU A 147 26.01 -9.48 11.01
C LEU A 147 25.70 -8.54 9.84
N SER A 148 24.97 -7.46 10.09
CA SER A 148 24.75 -6.40 9.12
C SER A 148 24.61 -5.04 9.80
N GLN A 149 25.22 -4.04 9.20
CA GLN A 149 25.16 -2.64 9.64
C GLN A 149 24.48 -1.75 8.58
N LYS A 150 23.76 -2.34 7.62
CA LYS A 150 23.01 -1.55 6.63
C LYS A 150 21.88 -0.80 7.34
N LEU A 151 21.79 0.49 7.05
CA LEU A 151 20.79 1.36 7.66
C LEU A 151 19.39 1.16 7.06
N VAL A 152 19.27 1.00 5.74
CA VAL A 152 17.97 0.99 5.05
C VAL A 152 17.77 -0.32 4.30
N TYR A 153 16.61 -0.94 4.47
CA TYR A 153 16.19 -2.13 3.75
C TYR A 153 14.87 -1.87 3.04
N HIS A 154 14.83 -2.04 1.72
CA HIS A 154 13.57 -2.11 0.98
C HIS A 154 13.16 -3.57 0.91
N ILE A 155 11.98 -3.89 1.43
CA ILE A 155 11.39 -5.22 1.31
C ILE A 155 10.18 -5.16 0.41
N GLY A 156 10.24 -5.90 -0.69
CA GLY A 156 9.23 -5.91 -1.72
C GLY A 156 9.53 -7.01 -2.73
N SER A 157 8.60 -7.22 -3.64
CA SER A 157 8.67 -8.32 -4.60
C SER A 157 9.04 -7.88 -6.00
N SER A 158 8.84 -6.61 -6.35
CA SER A 158 8.91 -6.11 -7.74
C SER A 158 10.17 -6.52 -8.51
N LEU A 159 11.35 -6.51 -7.86
CA LEU A 159 12.62 -6.86 -8.51
C LEU A 159 12.80 -8.38 -8.73
N ARG A 160 12.27 -9.22 -7.83
CA ARG A 160 12.59 -10.66 -7.78
C ARG A 160 11.42 -11.57 -8.15
N ASN A 161 10.20 -11.12 -7.95
CA ASN A 161 8.97 -11.83 -8.30
C ASN A 161 7.87 -10.81 -8.67
N PRO A 162 7.93 -10.19 -9.87
CA PRO A 162 7.03 -9.11 -10.25
C PRO A 162 5.57 -9.59 -10.38
N PHE A 163 4.63 -8.79 -9.85
CA PHE A 163 3.19 -9.00 -10.00
C PHE A 163 2.59 -7.80 -10.75
N LYS A 164 2.02 -8.01 -11.94
CA LYS A 164 1.48 -6.90 -12.76
C LYS A 164 0.01 -6.60 -12.44
N CYS A 165 -0.42 -5.39 -12.76
CA CYS A 165 -1.84 -5.02 -12.78
C CYS A 165 -2.68 -6.01 -13.60
N LEU A 166 -2.17 -6.45 -14.77
CA LEU A 166 -2.85 -7.45 -15.60
C LEU A 166 -3.04 -8.78 -14.87
N ASP A 167 -2.05 -9.21 -14.08
CA ASP A 167 -2.13 -10.44 -13.30
C ASP A 167 -3.23 -10.33 -12.24
N LEU A 168 -3.28 -9.20 -11.52
CA LEU A 168 -4.36 -8.92 -10.56
C LEU A 168 -5.73 -8.95 -11.23
N ILE A 169 -5.91 -8.30 -12.38
CA ILE A 169 -7.18 -8.28 -13.12
C ILE A 169 -7.63 -9.68 -13.51
N ASN A 170 -6.69 -10.49 -14.01
CA ASN A 170 -6.97 -11.87 -14.39
C ASN A 170 -7.39 -12.69 -13.17
N VAL A 171 -6.63 -12.61 -12.07
CA VAL A 171 -6.92 -13.39 -10.86
C VAL A 171 -8.24 -12.96 -10.23
N MET A 172 -8.55 -11.66 -10.16
CA MET A 172 -9.85 -11.15 -9.70
C MET A 172 -11.00 -11.71 -10.54
N TYR A 173 -10.89 -11.67 -11.87
CA TYR A 173 -11.92 -12.20 -12.77
C TYR A 173 -12.18 -13.69 -12.52
N TYR A 174 -11.11 -14.51 -12.45
CA TYR A 174 -11.26 -15.93 -12.21
C TYR A 174 -11.83 -16.23 -10.81
N TYR A 175 -11.38 -15.51 -9.80
CA TYR A 175 -11.85 -15.68 -8.42
C TYR A 175 -13.34 -15.38 -8.30
N PHE A 176 -13.80 -14.19 -8.70
CA PHE A 176 -15.20 -13.80 -8.52
C PHE A 176 -16.16 -14.46 -9.52
N LYS A 177 -15.66 -14.97 -10.66
CA LYS A 177 -16.43 -15.85 -11.52
C LYS A 177 -16.71 -17.20 -10.86
N LYS A 178 -15.74 -17.73 -10.08
CA LYS A 178 -15.87 -19.00 -9.35
C LYS A 178 -16.62 -18.83 -8.02
N TYR A 179 -16.38 -17.72 -7.32
CA TYR A 179 -16.91 -17.39 -6.00
C TYR A 179 -17.59 -16.01 -6.03
N PRO A 180 -18.78 -15.90 -6.63
CA PRO A 180 -19.47 -14.61 -6.74
C PRO A 180 -19.82 -14.05 -5.36
N CYS A 181 -19.64 -12.74 -5.17
CA CYS A 181 -20.13 -12.04 -3.99
C CYS A 181 -21.66 -12.13 -3.92
N ILE A 182 -22.19 -12.06 -2.70
CA ILE A 182 -23.64 -12.04 -2.45
C ILE A 182 -24.07 -10.59 -2.17
N ASN A 183 -25.08 -10.12 -2.89
CA ASN A 183 -25.63 -8.79 -2.66
C ASN A 183 -26.53 -8.74 -1.41
N GLN A 184 -27.01 -7.54 -1.06
CA GLN A 184 -27.90 -7.33 0.09
C GLN A 184 -29.22 -8.11 0.04
N TYR A 185 -29.60 -8.67 -1.12
CA TYR A 185 -30.81 -9.47 -1.32
C TYR A 185 -30.53 -10.97 -1.37
N GLY A 186 -29.32 -11.41 -1.02
CA GLY A 186 -28.96 -12.83 -1.06
C GLY A 186 -28.68 -13.38 -2.46
N LYS A 187 -28.65 -12.53 -3.50
CA LYS A 187 -28.39 -12.97 -4.89
C LYS A 187 -26.91 -12.87 -5.26
N PRO A 188 -26.36 -13.84 -5.99
CA PRO A 188 -25.01 -13.77 -6.54
C PRO A 188 -24.83 -12.58 -7.49
N ILE A 189 -23.72 -11.87 -7.35
CA ILE A 189 -23.27 -10.83 -8.27
C ILE A 189 -22.46 -11.52 -9.37
N VAL A 190 -23.03 -11.57 -10.57
CA VAL A 190 -22.41 -12.25 -11.71
C VAL A 190 -21.34 -11.36 -12.32
N VAL A 191 -20.08 -11.80 -12.25
CA VAL A 191 -18.96 -11.16 -12.94
C VAL A 191 -18.87 -11.70 -14.37
N THR A 192 -19.21 -10.84 -15.34
CA THR A 192 -19.19 -11.20 -16.78
C THR A 192 -17.90 -10.79 -17.47
N GLU A 193 -17.29 -9.68 -17.04
CA GLU A 193 -16.16 -9.04 -17.71
C GLU A 193 -15.00 -8.78 -16.77
N LYS A 194 -13.78 -8.71 -17.34
CA LYS A 194 -12.58 -8.27 -16.62
C LYS A 194 -12.66 -6.77 -16.31
N LEU A 195 -12.01 -6.34 -15.24
CA LEU A 195 -11.86 -4.92 -14.94
C LEU A 195 -11.13 -4.22 -16.10
N ASN A 196 -11.75 -3.19 -16.68
CA ASN A 196 -11.16 -2.39 -17.74
C ASN A 196 -10.21 -1.34 -17.17
N LEU A 197 -9.00 -1.22 -17.74
CA LEU A 197 -8.06 -0.15 -17.39
C LEU A 197 -8.03 0.92 -18.48
N PHE A 198 -8.08 2.18 -18.07
CA PHE A 198 -7.92 3.31 -18.98
C PHE A 198 -6.74 4.20 -18.58
N SER A 199 -6.05 4.72 -19.60
CA SER A 199 -4.87 5.59 -19.44
C SER A 199 -5.22 7.07 -19.21
N ALA A 200 -6.47 7.46 -19.50
CA ALA A 200 -6.92 8.84 -19.65
C ALA A 200 -6.71 9.74 -18.41
N ARG A 201 -6.35 11.01 -18.66
CA ARG A 201 -6.28 12.07 -17.65
C ARG A 201 -7.70 12.39 -17.16
N VAL A 202 -7.79 12.81 -15.89
CA VAL A 202 -9.06 13.05 -15.17
C VAL A 202 -10.05 13.95 -15.92
N ASN A 203 -9.55 14.82 -16.79
CA ASN A 203 -10.37 15.74 -17.58
C ASN A 203 -11.27 15.07 -18.64
N GLU A 204 -11.03 13.81 -19.01
CA GLU A 204 -11.89 13.04 -19.94
C GLU A 204 -12.96 12.20 -19.23
N LEU A 205 -12.92 12.09 -17.89
CA LEU A 205 -13.80 11.20 -17.12
C LEU A 205 -15.24 11.69 -17.02
N ASN A 206 -15.49 12.98 -17.24
CA ASN A 206 -16.83 13.57 -17.15
C ASN A 206 -17.79 13.14 -18.28
N GLN A 207 -17.31 12.45 -19.32
CA GLN A 207 -18.18 11.98 -20.42
C GLN A 207 -18.67 10.54 -20.26
N ASN A 208 -18.04 9.73 -19.41
CA ASN A 208 -18.43 8.33 -19.19
C ASN A 208 -19.31 8.19 -17.95
N LYS A 209 -20.62 8.09 -18.16
CA LYS A 209 -21.71 7.92 -17.16
C LYS A 209 -21.62 6.62 -16.30
N GLY A 210 -20.47 5.97 -16.20
CA GLY A 210 -20.30 4.63 -15.60
C GLY A 210 -19.52 4.56 -14.28
N LEU A 211 -18.92 5.65 -13.80
CA LEU A 211 -18.08 5.62 -12.61
C LEU A 211 -18.88 5.95 -11.33
N LYS A 212 -19.11 4.93 -10.50
CA LYS A 212 -19.66 5.08 -9.14
C LYS A 212 -18.58 5.48 -8.10
N LEU A 213 -17.34 5.68 -8.53
CA LEU A 213 -16.21 6.06 -7.67
C LEU A 213 -15.95 7.56 -7.79
N GLY A 214 -15.95 8.29 -6.68
CA GLY A 214 -15.70 9.74 -6.71
C GLY A 214 -14.25 10.06 -7.10
N MET A 215 -14.06 11.15 -7.88
CA MET A 215 -12.77 11.63 -8.44
C MET A 215 -11.58 11.58 -7.46
N LYS A 216 -11.80 11.89 -6.18
CA LYS A 216 -10.76 11.88 -5.12
C LYS A 216 -10.09 10.51 -4.91
N THR A 217 -10.80 9.43 -5.19
CA THR A 217 -10.29 8.07 -5.02
C THR A 217 -9.37 7.70 -6.19
N GLU A 218 -9.76 8.07 -7.41
CA GLU A 218 -8.99 7.77 -8.62
C GLU A 218 -7.66 8.54 -8.65
N ASP A 219 -7.66 9.81 -8.24
CA ASP A 219 -6.43 10.60 -8.09
C ASP A 219 -5.44 9.98 -7.11
N PHE A 220 -5.95 9.41 -6.01
CA PHE A 220 -5.12 8.69 -5.05
C PHE A 220 -4.48 7.44 -5.67
N TYR A 221 -5.26 6.64 -6.41
CA TYR A 221 -4.76 5.41 -7.03
C TYR A 221 -3.93 5.62 -8.29
N ARG A 222 -4.03 6.79 -8.95
CA ARG A 222 -3.23 7.14 -10.12
C ARG A 222 -1.72 7.12 -9.81
N ALA A 223 -1.33 7.60 -8.62
CA ALA A 223 0.08 7.58 -8.21
C ALA A 223 0.66 6.17 -8.14
N TYR A 224 -0.17 5.17 -7.81
CA TYR A 224 0.24 3.77 -7.70
C TYR A 224 0.10 3.01 -9.02
N SER A 225 -1.02 3.18 -9.73
CA SER A 225 -1.36 2.42 -10.94
C SER A 225 -0.51 2.80 -12.17
N PHE A 226 0.26 3.89 -12.08
CA PHE A 226 1.25 4.32 -13.07
C PHE A 226 2.68 4.40 -12.49
N PHE A 227 2.90 3.92 -11.27
CA PHE A 227 4.24 3.92 -10.67
C PHE A 227 5.13 2.92 -11.40
N LYS A 228 6.23 3.39 -11.98
CA LYS A 228 7.18 2.55 -12.73
C LYS A 228 8.45 2.20 -11.95
N GLY A 229 8.53 2.63 -10.68
CA GLY A 229 9.71 2.37 -9.87
C GLY A 229 9.77 0.90 -9.45
N ILE A 230 10.98 0.33 -9.50
CA ILE A 230 11.30 -0.97 -8.94
C ILE A 230 12.34 -0.70 -7.84
N PHE A 231 12.08 -1.19 -6.63
CA PHE A 231 12.97 -0.94 -5.49
C PHE A 231 14.07 -1.99 -5.44
N ASP A 232 15.31 -1.54 -5.25
CA ASP A 232 16.44 -2.43 -5.05
C ASP A 232 16.36 -3.13 -3.68
N VAL A 233 16.39 -4.47 -3.70
CA VAL A 233 16.34 -5.32 -2.50
C VAL A 233 17.71 -5.90 -2.12
N LYS A 234 18.81 -5.41 -2.71
CA LYS A 234 20.17 -5.92 -2.45
C LYS A 234 20.53 -6.02 -0.96
N ASN A 235 20.13 -5.04 -0.15
CA ASN A 235 20.39 -5.08 1.30
C ASN A 235 19.64 -6.24 1.99
N VAL A 236 18.40 -6.53 1.58
CA VAL A 236 17.63 -7.68 2.09
C VAL A 236 18.30 -8.98 1.69
N GLU A 237 18.81 -9.07 0.46
CA GLU A 237 19.49 -10.28 -0.01
C GLU A 237 20.83 -10.53 0.70
N MET A 238 21.63 -9.48 0.91
CA MET A 238 22.86 -9.58 1.67
C MET A 238 22.58 -10.01 3.11
N LEU A 239 21.53 -9.46 3.74
CA LEU A 239 21.11 -9.87 5.08
C LEU A 239 20.73 -11.35 5.10
N ARG A 240 19.88 -11.78 4.17
CA ARG A 240 19.44 -13.18 4.06
C ARG A 240 20.60 -14.14 3.91
N MET A 241 21.63 -13.76 3.14
CA MET A 241 22.85 -14.57 2.99
C MET A 241 23.67 -14.61 4.29
N ALA A 242 23.82 -13.48 4.98
CA ALA A 242 24.57 -13.37 6.22
C ALA A 242 23.92 -14.11 7.41
N THR A 243 22.60 -14.35 7.35
CA THR A 243 21.86 -15.01 8.44
C THR A 243 21.62 -16.50 8.21
N LYS A 244 22.05 -17.09 7.09
CA LYS A 244 21.79 -18.50 6.74
C LYS A 244 22.29 -19.51 7.77
N GLU A 245 23.41 -19.21 8.44
CA GLU A 245 23.99 -20.10 9.46
C GLU A 245 23.29 -19.97 10.83
N PHE A 246 22.43 -18.96 10.99
CA PHE A 246 21.78 -18.63 12.27
C PHE A 246 20.28 -18.91 12.26
N ILE A 247 19.66 -18.90 11.09
CA ILE A 247 18.21 -19.05 10.90
C ILE A 247 18.03 -20.00 9.73
N ASP A 248 17.37 -21.13 9.98
CA ASP A 248 16.87 -21.94 8.89
C ASP A 248 15.66 -21.23 8.27
N ILE A 249 15.66 -21.10 6.95
CA ILE A 249 14.52 -20.52 6.22
C ILE A 249 13.31 -21.46 6.32
N ASP A 250 13.57 -22.76 6.50
CA ASP A 250 12.55 -23.78 6.70
C ASP A 250 11.96 -23.75 8.14
N ASP A 251 12.60 -23.05 9.09
CA ASP A 251 12.10 -22.81 10.46
C ASP A 251 11.07 -21.66 10.55
N GLY A 252 10.41 -21.31 9.44
CA GLY A 252 9.28 -20.37 9.43
C GLY A 252 9.62 -18.89 9.21
N PHE A 253 10.90 -18.52 9.14
CA PHE A 253 11.33 -17.12 8.93
C PHE A 253 11.58 -16.74 7.46
N ASN A 254 10.93 -17.42 6.51
CA ASN A 254 11.08 -17.09 5.10
C ASN A 254 10.51 -15.69 4.77
N PHE A 255 11.30 -14.89 4.06
CA PHE A 255 10.90 -13.59 3.51
C PHE A 255 11.37 -13.40 2.06
N ASP A 256 11.70 -14.49 1.35
CA ASP A 256 12.09 -14.47 -0.05
C ASP A 256 10.85 -14.51 -0.96
N PRO A 257 10.49 -13.41 -1.65
CA PRO A 257 9.27 -13.37 -2.45
C PRO A 257 9.29 -14.35 -3.62
N ARG A 258 10.44 -14.93 -4.00
CA ARG A 258 10.52 -15.95 -5.06
C ARG A 258 9.82 -17.26 -4.70
N SER A 259 9.57 -17.52 -3.42
CA SER A 259 8.80 -18.70 -3.01
C SER A 259 7.29 -18.55 -3.27
N LEU A 260 6.81 -17.35 -3.59
CA LEU A 260 5.39 -17.09 -3.82
C LEU A 260 4.96 -17.43 -5.24
N ASN A 261 3.90 -18.22 -5.36
CA ASN A 261 3.10 -18.26 -6.58
C ASN A 261 1.96 -17.23 -6.47
N TRP A 262 2.09 -16.10 -7.17
CA TRP A 262 1.13 -15.00 -7.06
C TRP A 262 -0.32 -15.39 -7.33
N LYS A 263 -0.56 -16.26 -8.33
CA LYS A 263 -1.91 -16.70 -8.67
C LYS A 263 -2.49 -17.54 -7.53
N ASP A 264 -1.71 -18.47 -7.02
CA ASP A 264 -2.10 -19.36 -5.93
C ASP A 264 -2.39 -18.56 -4.65
N TYR A 265 -1.42 -17.76 -4.21
CA TYR A 265 -1.53 -16.88 -3.04
C TYR A 265 -2.76 -15.96 -3.12
N MET A 266 -2.99 -15.30 -4.25
CA MET A 266 -4.14 -14.40 -4.40
C MET A 266 -5.48 -15.15 -4.40
N MET A 267 -5.56 -16.29 -5.08
CA MET A 267 -6.79 -17.09 -5.21
C MET A 267 -7.17 -17.81 -3.91
N ASN A 268 -6.19 -18.33 -3.19
CA ASN A 268 -6.40 -19.31 -2.12
C ASN A 268 -6.20 -18.71 -0.72
N ASP A 269 -5.37 -17.66 -0.60
CA ASP A 269 -5.08 -17.04 0.70
C ASP A 269 -5.67 -15.64 0.77
N HIS A 270 -5.21 -14.73 -0.09
CA HIS A 270 -5.48 -13.31 0.05
C HIS A 270 -6.95 -12.94 -0.18
N PHE A 271 -7.55 -13.33 -1.31
CA PHE A 271 -8.96 -13.00 -1.57
C PHE A 271 -9.93 -13.71 -0.63
N PRO A 272 -9.80 -15.02 -0.35
CA PRO A 272 -10.62 -15.67 0.67
C PRO A 272 -10.49 -15.01 2.05
N GLY A 273 -9.25 -14.70 2.45
CA GLY A 273 -8.93 -14.00 3.68
C GLY A 273 -9.60 -12.63 3.77
N LEU A 274 -9.47 -11.83 2.72
CA LEU A 274 -10.08 -10.50 2.59
C LEU A 274 -11.61 -10.57 2.72
N MET A 275 -12.25 -11.49 1.99
CA MET A 275 -13.70 -11.66 2.03
C MET A 275 -14.19 -12.18 3.39
N LYS A 276 -13.41 -13.03 4.06
CA LYS A 276 -13.77 -13.62 5.35
C LYS A 276 -13.56 -12.65 6.52
N HIS A 277 -12.41 -11.99 6.58
CA HIS A 277 -11.94 -11.26 7.76
C HIS A 277 -12.18 -9.74 7.69
N SER A 278 -12.23 -9.15 6.49
CA SER A 278 -12.37 -7.69 6.35
C SER A 278 -13.74 -7.28 5.83
N VAL A 279 -14.33 -7.99 4.87
CA VAL A 279 -15.64 -7.63 4.32
C VAL A 279 -16.78 -7.98 5.28
N LYS A 280 -16.77 -9.18 5.87
CA LYS A 280 -17.79 -9.60 6.85
C LYS A 280 -17.67 -8.90 8.21
N ALA A 281 -16.48 -8.40 8.54
CA ALA A 281 -16.24 -7.69 9.80
C ALA A 281 -16.65 -6.20 9.73
N LEU A 282 -16.94 -5.67 8.54
CA LEU A 282 -17.58 -4.36 8.46
C LEU A 282 -18.99 -4.49 9.03
N PRO A 283 -19.35 -3.78 10.13
CA PRO A 283 -20.74 -3.72 10.54
C PRO A 283 -21.53 -3.24 9.32
N ILE A 284 -22.60 -3.97 8.98
CA ILE A 284 -23.62 -3.48 8.07
C ILE A 284 -23.87 -2.06 8.53
N ARG A 285 -23.55 -1.06 7.69
CA ARG A 285 -23.94 0.33 7.97
C ARG A 285 -25.44 0.29 8.16
N SER A 286 -25.89 0.29 9.40
CA SER A 286 -27.25 0.64 9.76
C SER A 286 -27.41 2.07 9.29
N LYS A 287 -27.94 2.23 8.08
CA LYS A 287 -28.57 3.48 7.70
C LYS A 287 -29.80 3.62 8.59
N MET A 288 -29.66 4.37 9.67
CA MET A 288 -30.64 5.32 10.19
C MET A 288 -29.87 6.51 10.75
#